data_AF-A0A084QKJ5-F1
#
_entry.id   AF-A0A084QKJ5-F1
#
_cell.length_a   1.000
_cell.length_b   1.000
_cell.length_c   1.000
_cell.angle_alpha   90.00
_cell.angle_beta   90.00
_cell.angle_gamma   90.00
#
_symmetry.space_group_name_H-M   'P 1'
#
loop_
_entity.id
_entity.type
_entity.pdbx_description
1 polymer ?
#
loop_
_entity_poly.entity_id
_entity_poly.type
_entity_poly.pdbx_seq_one_letter_code
_entity_poly.pdbx_strand_id
1 'polypeptide(L)'
;MSSVENVDLSTTPATPPPPGVVPDFDNPESLSYLPRSLMYAFVPLMVLFLGLRLWCRWKTKQKLGWDDYLGITSVASTIAYCGVVYASFDMLYGVHLYEIPMSDLDPFWFEMLIVICILSGISLLLVKLALLVLYLRVFRPIYSVRLTIYSCIGILAAFYLATCVAYLVQCVPETSQNVAVALNTGNCIPSAVDITVVRNFFGAVSDFVILVIPINQVFKLGLVRKKKFAVVGTFMTGLIACGCSLATCLVRIGHTSRDGYGDYTWANTVPVTFT
;
A
#
# COMPACT_ATOMS: atom_id res chain seq x y z
N MET A 1 -10.40 8.96 -43.45
CA MET A 1 -9.30 8.01 -43.71
C MET A 1 -8.22 8.76 -44.48
N SER A 2 -7.47 9.63 -43.79
CA SER A 2 -6.28 10.38 -44.26
C SER A 2 -5.93 11.49 -43.26
N SER A 3 -5.25 11.14 -42.15
CA SER A 3 -4.41 12.05 -41.31
C SER A 3 -3.89 11.39 -40.02
N VAL A 4 -4.13 10.10 -39.77
CA VAL A 4 -3.55 9.36 -38.62
C VAL A 4 -2.34 8.56 -39.08
N GLU A 5 -1.41 9.24 -39.74
CA GLU A 5 -0.14 8.65 -40.18
C GLU A 5 0.96 9.60 -39.69
N ASN A 6 1.84 9.07 -38.84
CA ASN A 6 2.96 9.76 -38.16
C ASN A 6 2.62 10.52 -36.88
N VAL A 7 1.91 9.87 -35.94
CA VAL A 7 2.06 10.24 -34.52
C VAL A 7 3.26 9.44 -34.00
N ASP A 8 4.40 10.10 -33.84
CA ASP A 8 5.59 9.48 -33.25
C ASP A 8 5.30 9.15 -31.78
N LEU A 9 5.06 7.87 -31.50
CA LEU A 9 4.74 7.33 -30.17
C LEU A 9 5.83 7.61 -29.12
N SER A 10 7.05 7.91 -29.56
CA SER A 10 8.18 8.32 -28.73
C SER A 10 8.10 9.78 -28.24
N THR A 11 7.21 10.59 -28.81
CA THR A 11 7.03 12.02 -28.43
C THR A 11 5.64 12.31 -27.87
N THR A 12 4.72 11.33 -27.95
CA THR A 12 3.40 11.46 -27.33
C THR A 12 3.46 11.06 -25.85
N PRO A 13 3.11 11.98 -24.94
CA PRO A 13 3.06 11.67 -23.51
C PRO A 13 1.88 10.74 -23.20
N ALA A 14 2.02 9.89 -22.18
CA ALA A 14 0.96 8.95 -21.79
C ALA A 14 -0.29 9.65 -21.23
N THR A 15 -0.13 10.88 -20.72
CA THR A 15 -1.23 11.76 -20.29
C THR A 15 -0.98 13.20 -20.75
N PRO A 16 -2.04 14.01 -20.94
CA PRO A 16 -1.86 15.41 -21.29
C PRO A 16 -1.19 16.17 -20.12
N PRO A 17 -0.10 16.92 -20.37
CA PRO A 17 0.58 17.68 -19.32
C PRO A 17 -0.30 18.83 -18.80
N PRO A 18 -0.11 19.25 -17.54
CA PRO A 18 -0.79 20.42 -17.00
C PRO A 18 -0.41 21.72 -17.75
N PRO A 19 -1.28 22.75 -17.72
CA PRO A 19 -1.06 23.98 -18.50
C PRO A 19 0.28 24.65 -18.18
N GLY A 20 1.15 24.79 -19.19
CA GLY A 20 2.45 25.48 -19.07
C GLY A 20 3.65 24.58 -18.78
N VAL A 21 3.47 23.26 -18.66
CA VAL A 21 4.57 22.29 -18.50
C VAL A 21 4.89 21.64 -19.84
N VAL A 22 6.16 21.66 -20.23
CA VAL A 22 6.68 20.93 -21.38
C VAL A 22 7.31 19.64 -20.85
N PRO A 23 6.83 18.44 -21.25
CA PRO A 23 7.43 17.18 -20.81
C PRO A 23 8.90 17.09 -21.22
N ASP A 24 9.76 16.71 -20.27
CA ASP A 24 11.15 16.36 -20.54
C ASP A 24 11.30 14.83 -20.52
N PHE A 25 11.46 14.24 -21.70
CA PHE A 25 11.63 12.79 -21.86
C PHE A 25 13.07 12.32 -21.64
N ASP A 26 14.06 13.23 -21.76
CA ASP A 26 15.48 12.89 -21.66
C ASP A 26 15.96 12.88 -20.20
N ASN A 27 15.40 13.75 -19.34
CA ASN A 27 15.68 13.77 -17.90
C ASN A 27 14.40 13.98 -17.08
N PRO A 28 13.53 12.96 -16.99
CA PRO A 28 12.30 13.06 -16.21
C PRO A 28 12.58 13.31 -14.72
N GLU A 29 11.73 14.14 -14.10
CA GLU A 29 11.81 14.34 -12.66
C GLU A 29 11.33 13.06 -11.97
N SER A 30 12.17 12.46 -11.11
CA SER A 30 11.83 11.21 -10.43
C SER A 30 11.89 11.34 -8.92
N LEU A 31 10.79 11.00 -8.25
CA LEU A 31 10.72 10.89 -6.79
C LEU A 31 11.22 9.54 -6.28
N SER A 32 11.70 8.65 -7.16
CA SER A 32 12.07 7.27 -6.87
C SER A 32 13.15 7.11 -5.79
N TYR A 33 14.02 8.11 -5.62
CA TYR A 33 15.09 8.10 -4.59
C TYR A 33 14.53 8.12 -3.16
N LEU A 34 13.38 8.76 -2.94
CA LEU A 34 12.73 8.88 -1.63
C LEU A 34 12.23 7.52 -1.10
N PRO A 35 11.30 6.81 -1.77
CA PRO A 35 10.84 5.50 -1.31
C PRO A 35 11.98 4.50 -1.26
N ARG A 36 12.97 4.58 -2.17
CA ARG A 36 14.17 3.73 -2.14
C ARG A 36 14.96 3.90 -0.84
N SER A 37 15.18 5.14 -0.39
CA SER A 37 15.86 5.42 0.89
C SER A 37 15.09 4.88 2.11
N LEU A 38 13.76 5.01 2.11
CA LEU A 38 12.89 4.50 3.17
C LEU A 38 12.91 2.97 3.22
N MET A 39 12.90 2.30 2.06
CA MET A 39 12.99 0.84 1.99
C MET A 39 14.30 0.33 2.64
N TYR A 40 15.43 0.96 2.33
CA TYR A 40 16.72 0.59 2.94
C TYR A 40 16.76 0.79 4.46
N ALA A 41 16.00 1.73 5.00
CA ALA A 41 15.94 1.96 6.45
C ALA A 41 14.96 1.00 7.16
N PHE A 42 13.73 0.88 6.65
CA PHE A 42 12.63 0.22 7.37
C PHE A 42 12.57 -1.30 7.15
N VAL A 43 12.94 -1.81 5.97
CA VAL A 43 12.94 -3.26 5.71
C VAL A 43 13.89 -4.02 6.63
N PRO A 44 15.19 -3.66 6.78
CA PRO A 44 16.08 -4.38 7.69
C PRO A 44 15.64 -4.23 9.15
N LEU A 45 15.09 -3.06 9.53
CA LEU A 45 14.56 -2.84 10.86
C LEU A 45 13.37 -3.76 11.17
N MET A 46 12.45 -3.93 10.22
CA MET A 46 11.31 -4.85 10.32
C MET A 46 11.79 -6.30 10.50
N VAL A 47 12.74 -6.74 9.67
CA VAL A 47 13.33 -8.09 9.74
C VAL A 47 14.03 -8.31 11.08
N LEU A 48 14.78 -7.31 11.56
CA LEU A 48 15.44 -7.35 12.87
C LEU A 48 14.43 -7.53 14.00
N PHE A 49 13.33 -6.76 14.02
CA PHE A 49 12.30 -6.88 15.04
C PHE A 49 11.60 -8.24 15.02
N LEU A 50 11.28 -8.78 13.84
CA LEU A 50 10.73 -10.13 13.72
C LEU A 50 11.74 -11.18 14.22
N GLY A 51 13.01 -11.04 13.84
CA GLY A 51 14.10 -11.90 14.30
C GLY A 51 14.23 -11.88 15.82
N LEU A 52 14.23 -10.70 16.44
CA LEU A 52 14.25 -10.54 17.89
C LEU A 52 13.05 -11.21 18.56
N ARG A 53 11.86 -11.03 17.97
CA ARG A 53 10.62 -11.65 18.47
C ARG A 53 10.72 -13.17 18.45
N LEU A 54 11.16 -13.77 17.35
CA LEU A 54 11.34 -15.21 17.25
C LEU A 54 12.43 -15.71 18.20
N TRP A 55 13.54 -14.97 18.32
CA TRP A 55 14.63 -15.26 19.26
C TRP A 55 14.17 -15.28 20.71
N CYS A 56 13.42 -14.25 21.15
CA CYS A 56 12.84 -14.20 22.48
C CYS A 56 11.92 -15.39 22.74
N ARG A 57 11.09 -15.79 21.76
CA ARG A 57 10.17 -16.93 21.90
C ARG A 57 10.93 -18.26 21.99
N TRP A 58 11.99 -18.41 21.21
CA TRP A 58 12.87 -19.56 21.30
C TRP A 58 13.55 -19.66 22.67
N LYS A 59 14.11 -18.55 23.16
CA LYS A 59 14.76 -18.48 24.48
C LYS A 59 13.80 -18.81 25.63
N THR A 60 12.54 -18.37 25.53
CA THR A 60 11.49 -18.65 26.53
C THR A 60 10.79 -20.01 26.30
N LYS A 61 11.27 -20.83 25.35
CA LYS A 61 10.68 -22.14 24.98
C LYS A 61 9.17 -22.08 24.71
N GLN A 62 8.67 -20.97 24.20
CA GLN A 62 7.25 -20.82 23.91
C GLN A 62 6.92 -21.49 22.58
N LYS A 63 5.81 -22.23 22.52
CA LYS A 63 5.30 -22.78 21.25
C LYS A 63 5.00 -21.65 20.26
N LEU A 64 5.30 -21.89 18.98
CA LEU A 64 4.88 -21.03 17.87
C LEU A 64 3.36 -21.04 17.78
N GLY A 65 2.76 -19.85 17.75
CA GLY A 65 1.32 -19.69 17.57
C GLY A 65 1.01 -19.25 16.14
N TRP A 66 -0.27 -19.29 15.77
CA TRP A 66 -0.79 -18.73 14.51
C TRP A 66 -0.36 -17.27 14.27
N ASP A 67 -0.24 -16.50 15.34
CA ASP A 67 0.31 -15.14 15.39
C ASP A 67 1.72 -15.03 14.77
N ASP A 68 2.61 -15.98 15.06
CA ASP A 68 3.98 -15.94 14.55
C ASP A 68 4.05 -16.34 13.08
N TYR A 69 3.25 -17.31 12.65
CA TYR A 69 3.15 -17.69 11.23
C TYR A 69 2.62 -16.52 10.41
N LEU A 70 1.54 -15.87 10.84
CA LEU A 70 1.00 -14.69 10.16
C LEU A 70 2.00 -13.52 10.17
N GLY A 71 2.74 -13.33 11.27
CA GLY A 71 3.82 -12.36 11.33
C GLY A 71 4.91 -12.63 10.29
N ILE A 72 5.40 -13.86 10.19
CA ILE A 72 6.41 -14.27 9.20
C ILE A 72 5.87 -14.07 7.78
N THR A 73 4.66 -14.54 7.49
CA THR A 73 4.02 -14.40 6.17
C THR A 73 3.81 -12.93 5.81
N SER A 74 3.45 -12.07 6.76
CA SER A 74 3.29 -10.63 6.52
C SER A 74 4.62 -9.96 6.16
N VAL A 75 5.72 -10.29 6.85
CA VAL A 75 7.05 -9.77 6.56
C VAL A 75 7.54 -10.28 5.21
N ALA A 76 7.35 -11.57 4.92
CA ALA A 76 7.72 -12.15 3.63
C ALA A 76 6.98 -11.47 2.46
N SER A 77 5.66 -11.26 2.59
CA SER A 77 4.87 -10.56 1.56
C SER A 77 5.33 -9.10 1.40
N THR A 78 5.65 -8.42 2.50
CA THR A 78 6.13 -7.04 2.46
C THR A 78 7.48 -6.93 1.77
N ILE A 79 8.39 -7.89 2.01
CA ILE A 79 9.69 -7.96 1.33
C ILE A 79 9.49 -8.21 -0.17
N ALA A 80 8.59 -9.14 -0.54
CA ALA A 80 8.26 -9.39 -1.94
C ALA A 80 7.71 -8.12 -2.62
N TYR A 81 6.79 -7.41 -1.96
CA TYR A 81 6.27 -6.14 -2.44
C TYR A 81 7.37 -5.09 -2.65
N CYS A 82 8.23 -4.86 -1.65
CA CYS A 82 9.34 -3.92 -1.78
C CYS A 82 10.30 -4.32 -2.90
N GLY A 83 10.56 -5.62 -3.09
CA GLY A 83 11.43 -6.13 -4.15
C GLY A 83 10.86 -5.86 -5.54
N VAL A 84 9.56 -6.08 -5.75
CA VAL A 84 8.89 -5.77 -7.02
C VAL A 84 8.92 -4.27 -7.29
N VAL A 85 8.56 -3.44 -6.31
CA VAL A 85 8.60 -1.98 -6.47
C VAL A 85 10.01 -1.47 -6.74
N TYR A 86 11.02 -2.06 -6.09
CA TYR A 86 12.43 -1.73 -6.34
C TYR A 86 12.81 -2.00 -7.80
N ALA A 87 12.45 -3.17 -8.34
CA ALA A 87 12.70 -3.50 -9.75
C ALA A 87 11.94 -2.57 -10.70
N SER A 88 10.76 -2.08 -10.30
CA SER A 88 9.96 -1.15 -11.11
C SER A 88 10.54 0.27 -11.17
N PHE A 89 11.31 0.71 -10.18
CA PHE A 89 11.96 2.04 -10.23
C PHE A 89 12.93 2.19 -11.41
N ASP A 90 13.52 1.08 -11.86
CA ASP A 90 14.43 1.09 -13.00
C ASP A 90 13.65 1.13 -14.35
N MET A 91 12.31 1.07 -14.32
CA MET A 91 11.39 1.10 -15.47
C MET A 91 10.43 2.30 -15.44
N LEU A 92 10.93 3.49 -15.12
CA LEU A 92 10.18 4.76 -15.08
C LEU A 92 9.05 4.82 -14.02
N TYR A 93 9.10 3.99 -12.97
CA TYR A 93 8.17 4.11 -11.85
C TYR A 93 8.54 5.30 -10.94
N GLY A 94 7.57 6.16 -10.62
CA GLY A 94 7.80 7.37 -9.82
C GLY A 94 8.21 8.62 -10.62
N VAL A 95 8.05 8.55 -11.94
CA VAL A 95 8.07 9.67 -12.88
C VAL A 95 6.62 10.11 -13.17
N HIS A 96 6.41 11.37 -13.53
CA HIS A 96 5.12 11.88 -14.00
C HIS A 96 4.61 11.11 -15.21
N LEU A 97 3.31 10.80 -15.26
CA LEU A 97 2.77 9.99 -16.35
C LEU A 97 2.85 10.75 -17.70
N TYR A 98 2.88 12.08 -17.66
CA TYR A 98 3.05 12.92 -18.85
C TYR A 98 4.52 13.00 -19.35
N GLU A 99 5.51 12.51 -18.60
CA GLU A 99 6.92 12.45 -19.01
C GLU A 99 7.32 11.06 -19.52
N ILE A 100 6.36 10.13 -19.61
CA ILE A 100 6.58 8.78 -20.12
C ILE A 100 6.08 8.73 -21.57
N PRO A 101 6.94 8.41 -22.54
CA PRO A 101 6.51 8.25 -23.91
C PRO A 101 5.69 6.97 -24.07
N MET A 102 4.65 7.02 -24.90
CA MET A 102 3.78 5.86 -25.17
C MET A 102 4.52 4.68 -25.79
N SER A 103 5.69 4.90 -26.42
CA SER A 103 6.57 3.84 -26.93
C SER A 103 7.18 2.96 -25.85
N ASP A 104 7.39 3.50 -24.64
CA ASP A 104 8.09 2.80 -23.55
C ASP A 104 7.11 2.09 -22.60
N LEU A 105 5.80 2.28 -22.83
CA LEU A 105 4.71 1.59 -22.13
C LEU A 105 4.48 0.20 -22.72
N ASP A 106 5.47 -0.66 -22.54
CA ASP A 106 5.37 -2.07 -22.94
C ASP A 106 4.30 -2.82 -22.12
N PRO A 107 3.72 -3.91 -22.67
CA PRO A 107 2.81 -4.80 -21.93
C PRO A 107 3.37 -5.24 -20.57
N PHE A 108 4.69 -5.41 -20.50
CA PHE A 108 5.42 -5.76 -19.27
C PHE A 108 5.26 -4.70 -18.16
N TRP A 109 5.22 -3.41 -18.51
CA TRP A 109 5.06 -2.33 -17.54
C TRP A 109 3.69 -2.40 -16.84
N PHE A 110 2.64 -2.68 -17.61
CA PHE A 110 1.29 -2.84 -17.08
C PHE A 110 1.12 -4.12 -16.24
N GLU A 111 1.73 -5.24 -16.65
CA GLU A 111 1.77 -6.46 -15.84
C GLU A 111 2.41 -6.19 -14.47
N MET A 112 3.55 -5.49 -14.46
CA MET A 112 4.23 -5.11 -13.22
C MET A 112 3.36 -4.18 -12.35
N LEU A 113 2.67 -3.21 -12.94
CA LEU A 113 1.76 -2.31 -12.21
C LEU A 113 0.62 -3.07 -11.51
N ILE A 114 0.02 -4.05 -12.20
CA ILE A 114 -1.05 -4.89 -11.63
C ILE A 114 -0.50 -5.73 -10.48
N VAL A 115 0.68 -6.34 -10.66
CA VAL A 115 1.36 -7.13 -9.61
C VAL A 115 1.61 -6.27 -8.38
N ILE A 116 2.13 -5.04 -8.54
CA ILE A 116 2.34 -4.09 -7.43
C ILE A 116 1.03 -3.80 -6.70
N CYS A 117 -0.05 -3.52 -7.42
CA CYS A 117 -1.35 -3.19 -6.82
C CYS A 117 -1.89 -4.37 -5.98
N ILE A 118 -1.88 -5.58 -6.53
CA ILE A 118 -2.36 -6.78 -5.83
C ILE A 118 -1.48 -7.11 -4.63
N LEU A 119 -0.16 -7.11 -4.81
CA LEU A 119 0.79 -7.47 -3.76
C LEU A 119 0.79 -6.43 -2.62
N SER A 120 0.55 -5.15 -2.93
CA SER A 120 0.34 -4.11 -1.91
C SER A 120 -0.89 -4.41 -1.05
N GLY A 121 -2.02 -4.80 -1.67
CA GLY A 121 -3.26 -5.13 -0.97
C GLY A 121 -3.10 -6.35 -0.05
N ILE A 122 -2.47 -7.42 -0.56
CA ILE A 122 -2.19 -8.64 0.22
C ILE A 122 -1.28 -8.32 1.41
N SER A 123 -0.21 -7.54 1.18
CA SER A 123 0.73 -7.17 2.23
C SER A 123 0.06 -6.37 3.34
N LEU A 124 -0.75 -5.36 2.99
CA LEU A 124 -1.52 -4.56 3.95
C LEU A 124 -2.51 -5.42 4.76
N LEU A 125 -3.24 -6.32 4.09
CA LEU A 125 -4.15 -7.24 4.75
C LEU A 125 -3.41 -8.13 5.77
N LEU A 126 -2.31 -8.76 5.35
CA LEU A 126 -1.54 -9.67 6.20
C LEU A 126 -0.96 -8.97 7.44
N VAL A 127 -0.44 -7.75 7.29
CA VAL A 127 0.07 -6.95 8.41
C VAL A 127 -1.05 -6.68 9.42
N LYS A 128 -2.23 -6.26 8.95
CA LYS A 128 -3.39 -6.01 9.82
C LYS A 128 -3.87 -7.30 10.50
N LEU A 129 -3.93 -8.41 9.78
CA LEU A 129 -4.29 -9.70 10.35
C LEU A 129 -3.29 -10.16 11.41
N ALA A 130 -1.98 -9.99 11.18
CA ALA A 130 -0.95 -10.30 12.18
C ALA A 130 -1.14 -9.48 13.46
N LEU A 131 -1.45 -8.18 13.34
CA LEU A 131 -1.77 -7.33 14.51
C LEU A 131 -3.04 -7.78 15.24
N LEU A 132 -4.10 -8.12 14.52
CA LEU A 132 -5.37 -8.55 15.12
C LEU A 132 -5.22 -9.89 15.84
N VAL A 133 -4.47 -10.82 15.27
CA VAL A 133 -4.22 -12.13 15.89
C VAL A 133 -3.30 -11.99 17.11
N LEU A 134 -2.32 -11.08 17.07
CA LEU A 134 -1.56 -10.69 18.26
C LEU A 134 -2.49 -10.16 19.37
N TYR A 135 -3.45 -9.28 19.04
CA TYR A 135 -4.41 -8.76 20.02
C TYR A 135 -5.35 -9.83 20.54
N LEU A 136 -5.80 -10.76 19.70
CA LEU A 136 -6.63 -11.88 20.12
C LEU A 136 -5.93 -12.75 21.16
N ARG A 137 -4.60 -12.91 21.02
CA ARG A 137 -3.76 -13.61 21.97
C ARG A 137 -3.58 -12.84 23.29
N VAL A 138 -3.33 -11.54 23.22
CA VAL A 138 -3.14 -10.68 24.40
C VAL A 138 -4.43 -10.59 25.23
N PHE A 139 -5.57 -10.41 24.58
CA PHE A 139 -6.89 -10.27 25.21
C PHE A 139 -7.69 -11.57 25.24
N ARG A 140 -7.01 -12.73 25.21
CA ARG A 140 -7.62 -14.07 25.24
C ARG A 140 -8.75 -14.25 26.26
N PRO A 141 -8.70 -13.71 27.51
CA PRO A 141 -9.77 -13.96 28.48
C PRO A 141 -11.08 -13.20 28.19
N ILE A 142 -11.10 -12.17 27.35
CA ILE A 142 -12.27 -11.29 27.19
C ILE A 142 -13.06 -11.68 25.93
N TYR A 143 -14.28 -12.19 26.09
CA TYR A 143 -15.10 -12.67 24.95
C TYR A 143 -15.54 -11.53 24.00
N SER A 144 -16.04 -10.42 24.52
CA SER A 144 -16.54 -9.30 23.71
C SER A 144 -15.47 -8.70 22.78
N VAL A 145 -14.22 -8.66 23.23
CA VAL A 145 -13.08 -8.19 22.44
C VAL A 145 -12.77 -9.14 21.30
N ARG A 146 -12.80 -10.45 21.57
CA ARG A 146 -12.58 -11.46 20.54
C ARG A 146 -13.62 -11.38 19.43
N LEU A 147 -14.90 -11.21 19.79
CA LEU A 147 -15.97 -11.03 18.80
C LEU A 147 -15.70 -9.80 17.92
N THR A 148 -15.33 -8.67 18.53
CA THR A 148 -14.99 -7.44 17.80
C THR A 148 -13.81 -7.65 16.85
N ILE A 149 -12.75 -8.34 17.30
CA ILE A 149 -11.58 -8.65 16.48
C ILE A 149 -11.96 -9.56 15.31
N TYR A 150 -12.75 -10.62 15.54
CA TYR A 150 -13.21 -11.49 14.46
C TYR A 150 -14.06 -10.74 13.42
N SER A 151 -14.95 -9.85 13.87
CA SER A 151 -15.70 -8.98 12.96
C SER A 151 -14.78 -8.08 12.14
N CYS A 152 -13.75 -7.49 12.76
CA CYS A 152 -12.76 -6.67 12.03
C CYS A 152 -11.97 -7.50 11.01
N ILE A 153 -11.55 -8.72 11.36
CA ILE A 153 -10.88 -9.65 10.42
C ILE A 153 -11.77 -9.89 9.20
N GLY A 154 -13.06 -10.19 9.41
CA GLY A 154 -14.00 -10.44 8.32
C GLY A 154 -14.18 -9.24 7.40
N ILE A 155 -14.37 -8.04 7.98
CA ILE A 155 -14.55 -6.80 7.21
C ILE A 155 -13.28 -6.45 6.42
N LEU A 156 -12.11 -6.56 7.03
CA LEU A 156 -10.82 -6.32 6.37
C LEU A 156 -10.63 -7.30 5.20
N ALA A 157 -10.79 -8.61 5.45
CA ALA A 157 -10.61 -9.63 4.43
C ALA A 157 -11.57 -9.41 3.26
N ALA A 158 -12.84 -9.13 3.52
CA ALA A 158 -13.84 -8.85 2.48
C ALA A 158 -13.48 -7.61 1.66
N PHE A 159 -13.08 -6.51 2.31
CA PHE A 159 -12.71 -5.28 1.62
C PHE A 159 -11.48 -5.46 0.74
N TYR A 160 -10.38 -6.00 1.28
CA TYR A 160 -9.15 -6.19 0.50
C TYR A 160 -9.35 -7.19 -0.64
N LEU A 161 -10.12 -8.27 -0.41
CA LEU A 161 -10.49 -9.21 -1.47
C LEU A 161 -11.30 -8.51 -2.57
N ALA A 162 -12.30 -7.70 -2.22
CA ALA A 162 -13.09 -6.95 -3.19
C ALA A 162 -12.21 -5.98 -4.01
N THR A 163 -11.26 -5.28 -3.37
CA THR A 163 -10.33 -4.42 -4.12
C THR A 163 -9.41 -5.20 -5.06
N CYS A 164 -8.93 -6.39 -4.66
CA CYS A 164 -8.14 -7.24 -5.53
C CYS A 164 -8.94 -7.71 -6.76
N VAL A 165 -10.20 -8.13 -6.55
CA VAL A 165 -11.09 -8.52 -7.65
C VAL A 165 -11.37 -7.33 -8.56
N ALA A 166 -11.61 -6.14 -8.01
CA ALA A 166 -11.82 -4.92 -8.79
C ALA A 166 -10.61 -4.58 -9.69
N TYR A 167 -9.37 -4.73 -9.18
CA TYR A 167 -8.17 -4.57 -10.00
C TYR A 167 -8.09 -5.58 -11.13
N LEU A 168 -8.39 -6.85 -10.84
CA LEU A 168 -8.36 -7.90 -11.86
C LEU A 168 -9.40 -7.62 -12.94
N VAL A 169 -10.62 -7.26 -12.58
CA VAL A 169 -11.69 -7.02 -13.57
C VAL A 169 -11.44 -5.76 -14.40
N GLN A 170 -10.92 -4.69 -13.80
CA GLN A 170 -10.74 -3.41 -14.50
C GLN A 170 -9.45 -3.33 -15.31
N CYS A 171 -8.42 -4.13 -14.95
CA CYS A 171 -7.09 -4.03 -15.55
C CYS A 171 -6.61 -5.31 -16.25
N VAL A 172 -7.28 -6.46 -16.09
CA VAL A 172 -7.01 -7.65 -16.92
C VAL A 172 -7.91 -7.59 -18.16
N PRO A 173 -7.34 -7.61 -19.39
CA PRO A 173 -8.13 -7.62 -20.61
C PRO A 173 -9.13 -8.79 -20.65
N GLU A 174 -10.37 -8.55 -21.10
CA GLU A 174 -11.18 -9.65 -21.64
C GLU A 174 -10.46 -10.23 -22.86
N THR A 175 -10.33 -11.56 -22.88
CA THR A 175 -9.47 -12.41 -23.72
C THR A 175 -9.64 -12.27 -25.25
N SER A 176 -10.36 -11.27 -25.75
CA SER A 176 -10.64 -11.05 -27.17
C SER A 176 -9.90 -9.85 -27.81
N GLN A 177 -9.12 -9.08 -27.05
CA GLN A 177 -8.32 -7.98 -27.59
C GLN A 177 -6.85 -8.07 -27.15
N ASN A 178 -5.93 -7.72 -28.05
CA ASN A 178 -4.50 -7.62 -27.78
C ASN A 178 -4.28 -6.85 -26.47
N VAL A 179 -3.42 -7.37 -25.58
CA VAL A 179 -3.11 -6.80 -24.26
C VAL A 179 -2.79 -5.29 -24.36
N ALA A 180 -2.07 -4.90 -25.41
CA ALA A 180 -1.72 -3.51 -25.71
C ALA A 180 -2.92 -2.60 -26.06
N VAL A 181 -4.05 -3.12 -26.53
CA VAL A 181 -5.25 -2.34 -26.88
C VAL A 181 -6.18 -2.18 -25.67
N ALA A 182 -6.33 -3.22 -24.85
CA ALA A 182 -7.19 -3.18 -23.65
C ALA A 182 -6.58 -2.38 -22.49
N LEU A 183 -5.25 -2.23 -22.45
CA LEU A 183 -4.57 -1.31 -21.54
C LEU A 183 -4.62 0.14 -22.04
N ASN A 184 -4.78 0.33 -23.35
CA ASN A 184 -4.82 1.62 -24.04
C ASN A 184 -6.25 2.16 -24.22
N THR A 185 -7.30 1.39 -23.90
CA THR A 185 -8.70 1.85 -23.89
C THR A 185 -9.03 2.81 -22.73
N GLY A 186 -8.03 3.24 -21.96
CA GLY A 186 -8.14 4.40 -21.07
C GLY A 186 -8.91 4.19 -19.76
N ASN A 187 -9.42 2.98 -19.49
CA ASN A 187 -10.27 2.73 -18.32
C ASN A 187 -9.55 2.15 -17.09
N CYS A 188 -8.40 1.48 -17.24
CA CYS A 188 -7.69 0.87 -16.11
C CYS A 188 -7.06 1.91 -15.19
N ILE A 189 -6.36 2.92 -15.73
CA ILE A 189 -5.70 3.97 -14.95
C ILE A 189 -6.69 4.78 -14.08
N PRO A 190 -7.79 5.35 -14.62
CA PRO A 190 -8.75 6.10 -13.79
C PRO A 190 -9.43 5.19 -12.75
N SER A 191 -9.79 3.96 -13.11
CA SER A 191 -10.35 3.00 -12.15
C SER A 191 -9.35 2.64 -11.04
N ALA A 192 -8.07 2.46 -11.39
CA ALA A 192 -7.01 2.15 -10.43
C ALA A 192 -6.75 3.29 -9.44
N VAL A 193 -6.88 4.55 -9.89
CA VAL A 193 -6.81 5.74 -9.03
C VAL A 193 -7.95 5.72 -8.03
N ASP A 194 -9.20 5.58 -8.48
CA ASP A 194 -10.39 5.58 -7.61
C ASP A 194 -10.32 4.45 -6.57
N ILE A 195 -9.98 3.23 -7.00
CA ILE A 195 -9.82 2.08 -6.10
C ILE A 195 -8.70 2.35 -5.08
N THR A 196 -7.62 3.02 -5.47
CA THR A 196 -6.52 3.39 -4.57
C THR A 196 -6.94 4.42 -3.54
N VAL A 197 -7.69 5.45 -3.92
CA VAL A 197 -8.21 6.45 -2.99
C VAL A 197 -9.10 5.81 -1.94
N VAL A 198 -10.05 4.97 -2.36
CA VAL A 198 -10.95 4.24 -1.45
C VAL A 198 -10.17 3.29 -0.54
N ARG A 199 -9.17 2.58 -1.08
CA ARG A 199 -8.29 1.71 -0.28
C ARG A 199 -7.48 2.48 0.76
N ASN A 200 -6.95 3.65 0.41
CA ASN A 200 -6.16 4.48 1.32
C ASN A 200 -7.04 5.01 2.46
N PHE A 201 -8.24 5.50 2.14
CA PHE A 201 -9.19 5.98 3.13
C PHE A 201 -9.61 4.87 4.10
N PHE A 202 -10.05 3.72 3.57
CA PHE A 202 -10.39 2.56 4.39
C PHE A 202 -9.18 2.05 5.18
N GLY A 203 -8.00 2.10 4.59
CA GLY A 203 -6.73 1.79 5.22
C GLY A 203 -6.51 2.62 6.49
N ALA A 204 -6.62 3.94 6.39
CA ALA A 204 -6.47 4.85 7.50
C ALA A 204 -7.56 4.63 8.58
N VAL A 205 -8.83 4.52 8.18
CA VAL A 205 -9.95 4.29 9.11
C VAL A 205 -9.78 2.98 9.87
N SER A 206 -9.40 1.91 9.18
CA SER A 206 -9.18 0.63 9.83
C SER A 206 -7.99 0.68 10.80
N ASP A 207 -6.91 1.39 10.50
CA ASP A 207 -5.78 1.54 11.45
C ASP A 207 -6.22 2.21 12.75
N PHE A 208 -7.08 3.25 12.67
CA PHE A 208 -7.68 3.87 13.85
C PHE A 208 -8.55 2.90 14.65
N VAL A 209 -9.43 2.14 13.99
CA VAL A 209 -10.29 1.16 14.66
C VAL A 209 -9.44 0.12 15.40
N ILE A 210 -8.39 -0.39 14.75
CA ILE A 210 -7.49 -1.40 15.31
C ILE A 210 -6.77 -0.86 16.54
N LEU A 211 -6.32 0.40 16.52
CA LEU A 211 -5.71 1.04 17.70
C LEU A 211 -6.70 1.27 18.84
N VAL A 212 -7.96 1.59 18.55
CA VAL A 212 -8.96 1.87 19.59
C VAL A 212 -9.33 0.62 20.40
N ILE A 213 -9.28 -0.57 19.80
CA ILE A 213 -9.59 -1.85 20.46
C ILE A 213 -8.80 -2.03 21.78
N PRO A 214 -7.45 -2.04 21.79
CA PRO A 214 -6.69 -2.22 23.03
C PRO A 214 -6.87 -1.07 24.02
N ILE A 215 -7.05 0.17 23.55
CA ILE A 215 -7.21 1.35 24.43
C ILE A 215 -8.44 1.21 25.32
N ASN A 216 -9.59 0.92 24.70
CA ASN A 216 -10.85 0.80 25.43
C ASN A 216 -10.76 -0.30 26.50
N GLN A 217 -10.02 -1.37 26.21
CA GLN A 217 -9.79 -2.44 27.17
C GLN A 217 -8.85 -2.03 28.30
N VAL A 218 -7.78 -1.29 28.01
CA VAL A 218 -6.83 -0.82 29.03
C VAL A 218 -7.47 0.15 30.02
N PHE A 219 -8.43 0.97 29.57
CA PHE A 219 -9.20 1.83 30.48
C PHE A 219 -10.17 1.04 31.37
N LYS A 220 -10.70 -0.09 30.88
CA LYS A 220 -11.62 -0.95 31.62
C LYS A 220 -10.93 -1.95 32.55
N LEU A 221 -9.70 -2.37 32.22
CA LEU A 221 -8.92 -3.32 33.00
C LEU A 221 -7.96 -2.59 33.96
N GLY A 222 -8.14 -2.80 35.27
CA GLY A 222 -7.24 -2.31 36.32
C GLY A 222 -5.86 -2.98 36.31
N LEU A 223 -5.10 -2.87 35.21
CA LEU A 223 -3.78 -3.47 35.04
C LEU A 223 -2.74 -2.83 35.97
N VAL A 224 -1.79 -3.68 36.42
CA VAL A 224 -0.61 -3.27 37.20
C VAL A 224 0.19 -2.21 36.43
N ARG A 225 0.59 -1.13 37.11
CA ARG A 225 1.18 0.09 36.50
C ARG A 225 2.28 -0.18 35.46
N LYS A 226 3.14 -1.19 35.66
CA LYS A 226 4.20 -1.57 34.70
C LYS A 226 3.67 -2.04 33.34
N LYS A 227 2.58 -2.82 33.30
CA LYS A 227 1.95 -3.25 32.05
C LYS A 227 1.19 -2.10 31.39
N LYS A 228 0.62 -1.19 32.20
CA LYS A 228 -0.04 0.03 31.72
C LYS A 228 0.93 0.91 30.92
N PHE A 229 2.15 1.13 31.41
CA PHE A 229 3.16 1.92 30.68
C PHE A 229 3.61 1.28 29.36
N ALA A 230 3.81 -0.04 29.33
CA ALA A 230 4.16 -0.73 28.08
C ALA A 230 3.06 -0.56 27.01
N VAL A 231 1.79 -0.67 27.41
CA VAL A 231 0.66 -0.51 26.49
C VAL A 231 0.51 0.94 26.04
N VAL A 232 0.69 1.90 26.94
CA VAL A 232 0.68 3.33 26.59
C VAL A 232 1.83 3.68 25.63
N GLY A 233 3.02 3.10 25.82
CA GLY A 233 4.16 3.29 24.91
C GLY A 233 3.87 2.78 23.49
N THR A 234 3.36 1.55 23.36
CA THR A 234 2.96 1.01 22.05
C THR A 234 1.80 1.79 21.41
N PHE A 235 0.97 2.43 22.25
CA PHE A 235 -0.13 3.24 21.79
C PHE A 235 0.33 4.58 21.21
N MET A 236 1.28 5.27 21.85
CA MET A 236 1.83 6.52 21.33
C MET A 236 2.49 6.34 19.97
N THR A 237 3.27 5.26 19.81
CA THR A 237 3.86 4.92 18.50
C THR A 237 2.79 4.63 17.45
N GLY A 238 1.69 3.99 17.85
CA GLY A 238 0.55 3.72 16.97
C GLY A 238 -0.18 4.99 16.53
N LEU A 239 -0.47 5.92 17.45
CA LEU A 239 -1.11 7.19 17.12
C LEU A 239 -0.31 8.02 16.12
N ILE A 240 1.01 8.07 16.29
CA ILE A 240 1.90 8.75 15.35
C ILE A 240 1.81 8.08 13.97
N ALA A 241 1.86 6.75 13.91
CA ALA A 241 1.74 6.02 12.65
C ALA A 241 0.39 6.27 11.94
N CYS A 242 -0.72 6.28 12.68
CA CYS A 242 -2.03 6.60 12.13
C CYS A 242 -2.15 8.06 11.68
N GLY A 243 -1.56 9.00 12.43
CA GLY A 243 -1.48 10.40 12.03
C GLY A 243 -0.73 10.57 10.71
N CYS A 244 0.42 9.91 10.56
CA CYS A 244 1.18 9.90 9.31
C CYS A 244 0.38 9.27 8.15
N SER A 245 -0.33 8.16 8.41
CA SER A 245 -1.19 7.49 7.42
C SER A 245 -2.34 8.41 6.95
N LEU A 246 -2.99 9.11 7.89
CA LEU A 246 -4.05 10.07 7.58
C LEU A 246 -3.53 11.28 6.80
N ALA A 247 -2.39 11.85 7.21
CA ALA A 247 -1.75 12.96 6.49
C ALA A 247 -1.42 12.55 5.05
N THR A 248 -0.86 11.35 4.86
CA THR A 248 -0.60 10.78 3.54
C THR A 248 -1.87 10.65 2.70
N CYS A 249 -2.97 10.18 3.30
CA CYS A 249 -4.25 10.07 2.60
C CYS A 249 -4.79 11.44 2.17
N LEU A 250 -4.71 12.45 3.04
CA LEU A 250 -5.20 13.81 2.75
C LEU A 250 -4.39 14.48 1.63
N VAL A 251 -3.05 14.36 1.67
CA VAL A 251 -2.17 14.87 0.62
C VAL A 251 -2.51 14.23 -0.72
N ARG A 252 -2.69 12.91 -0.76
CA ARG A 252 -3.04 12.18 -2.00
C ARG A 252 -4.40 12.60 -2.56
N ILE A 253 -5.41 12.75 -1.71
CA ILE A 253 -6.74 13.26 -2.13
C ILE A 253 -6.61 14.68 -2.68
N GLY A 254 -5.79 15.52 -2.05
CA GLY A 254 -5.50 16.88 -2.53
C GLY A 254 -4.89 16.90 -3.92
N HIS A 255 -3.88 16.06 -4.18
CA HIS A 255 -3.28 15.91 -5.51
C HIS A 255 -4.28 15.43 -6.56
N THR A 256 -5.04 14.36 -6.26
CA THR A 256 -6.07 13.86 -7.18
C THR A 256 -7.14 14.92 -7.49
N SER A 257 -7.50 15.76 -6.51
CA SER A 257 -8.49 16.83 -6.68
C SER A 257 -7.96 18.01 -7.50
N ARG A 258 -6.63 18.24 -7.50
CA ARG A 258 -5.99 19.41 -8.11
C ARG A 258 -5.48 19.12 -9.53
N ASP A 259 -4.84 17.97 -9.72
CA ASP A 259 -4.13 17.62 -10.95
C ASP A 259 -4.91 16.59 -11.81
N GLY A 260 -6.08 16.14 -11.32
CA GLY A 260 -6.90 15.13 -11.98
C GLY A 260 -6.25 13.75 -12.01
N TYR A 261 -6.70 12.88 -12.93
CA TYR A 261 -6.20 11.52 -13.10
C TYR A 261 -4.81 11.43 -13.77
N GLY A 262 -4.17 12.56 -14.07
CA GLY A 262 -2.98 12.65 -14.93
C GLY A 262 -1.74 11.95 -14.37
N ASP A 263 -1.53 11.95 -13.05
CA ASP A 263 -0.24 11.57 -12.45
C ASP A 263 -0.34 10.52 -11.34
N TYR A 264 -0.91 9.37 -11.68
CA TYR A 264 -1.10 8.27 -10.70
C TYR A 264 0.21 7.73 -10.11
N THR A 265 1.26 7.55 -10.92
CA THR A 265 2.57 7.05 -10.49
C THR A 265 3.24 8.01 -9.51
N TRP A 266 3.28 9.29 -9.85
CA TRP A 266 3.85 10.35 -9.04
C TRP A 266 3.08 10.52 -7.72
N ALA A 267 1.75 10.66 -7.78
CA ALA A 267 0.92 10.84 -6.59
C ALA A 267 1.04 9.68 -5.58
N ASN A 268 1.32 8.47 -6.07
CA ASN A 268 1.53 7.31 -5.20
C ASN A 268 2.95 7.25 -4.60
N THR A 269 3.94 7.95 -5.17
CA THR A 269 5.32 8.03 -4.66
C THR A 269 5.61 9.25 -3.80
N VAL A 270 4.78 10.31 -3.83
CA VAL A 270 4.95 11.51 -2.98
C VAL A 270 4.82 11.16 -1.49
N PRO A 271 5.87 11.34 -0.67
CA PRO A 271 5.77 11.26 0.78
C PRO A 271 5.28 12.60 1.38
N VAL A 272 4.69 12.53 2.58
CA VAL A 272 4.15 13.69 3.35
C VAL A 272 5.18 14.81 3.57
N THR A 273 6.48 14.52 3.43
CA THR A 273 7.56 15.46 3.68
C THR A 273 7.79 16.49 2.57
N PHE A 274 7.10 16.40 1.43
CA PHE A 274 7.28 17.29 0.27
C PHE A 274 5.98 18.01 -0.14
N THR A 275 5.28 18.59 0.83
CA THR A 275 4.25 19.62 0.62
C THR A 275 4.65 20.90 1.32
#